data_AF-A0A6A3AB77-F1
#
_entry.id   AF-A0A6A3AB77-F1
#
_cell.length_a   1.000
_cell.length_b   1.000
_cell.length_c   1.000
_cell.angle_alpha   90.00
_cell.angle_beta   90.00
_cell.angle_gamma   90.00
#
_symmetry.space_group_name_H-M   'P 1'
#
loop_
_entity.id
_entity.type
_entity.pdbx_description
1 polymer ?
#
loop_
_entity_poly.entity_id
_entity_poly.type
_entity_poly.pdbx_seq_one_letter_code
_entity_poly.pdbx_strand_id
1 'polypeptide(L)'
;MDASAKRIYEAVLGTPEDHLVILLAHNGPTGLGSELNDICGKDWVFEGGDFGDPDLAQSISHLKETAAFSIPLVVFGHMHKELRHGNGLRKMIVVGTDDIIYLNGAIVPRVRPINETLPPASVSDGTKRAFTLVEMSNGQVDKISESWVSVVGNERALAEEHTLFESNGQSSL
;
A
#
# COMPACT_ATOMS: atom_id res chain seq x y z
N MET A 1 21.63 7.75 12.62
CA MET A 1 20.24 7.32 12.49
C MET A 1 19.42 8.03 13.56
N ASP A 2 18.31 8.65 13.18
CA ASP A 2 17.41 9.34 14.12
C ASP A 2 16.72 8.35 15.07
N ALA A 3 16.14 8.85 16.17
CA ALA A 3 15.63 8.01 17.24
C ALA A 3 14.49 7.07 16.78
N SER A 4 13.62 7.51 15.84
CA SER A 4 12.56 6.65 15.32
C SER A 4 13.10 5.63 14.33
N ALA A 5 13.90 6.07 13.36
CA ALA A 5 14.55 5.21 12.38
C ALA A 5 15.34 4.07 13.06
N LYS A 6 16.09 4.40 14.13
CA LYS A 6 16.83 3.42 14.91
C LYS A 6 15.94 2.34 15.54
N ARG A 7 14.76 2.71 16.05
CA ARG A 7 13.83 1.73 16.64
C ARG A 7 13.25 0.77 15.60
N ILE A 8 12.94 1.27 14.40
CA ILE A 8 12.47 0.43 13.28
C ILE A 8 13.57 -0.57 12.93
N TYR A 9 14.80 -0.07 12.75
CA TYR A 9 15.97 -0.89 12.47
C TYR A 9 16.22 -1.99 13.51
N GLU A 10 16.23 -1.63 14.80
CA GLU A 10 16.46 -2.59 15.90
C GLU A 10 15.34 -3.63 16.00
N ALA A 11 14.08 -3.23 15.78
CA ALA A 11 12.95 -4.17 15.78
C ALA A 11 13.11 -5.21 14.66
N VAL A 12 13.55 -4.77 13.48
CA VAL A 12 13.75 -5.65 12.33
C VAL A 12 14.94 -6.57 12.54
N LEU A 13 16.06 -6.10 13.11
CA LEU A 13 17.19 -6.95 13.48
C LEU A 13 16.87 -8.00 14.55
N GLY A 14 15.87 -7.75 15.39
CA GLY A 14 15.39 -8.73 16.37
C GLY A 14 14.60 -9.89 15.76
N THR A 15 14.34 -9.87 14.45
CA THR A 15 13.58 -10.91 13.75
C THR A 15 14.41 -12.20 13.62
N PRO A 16 13.85 -13.38 13.94
CA PRO A 16 14.57 -14.63 13.73
C PRO A 16 14.83 -14.91 12.23
N GLU A 17 15.94 -15.57 11.93
CA GLU A 17 16.46 -15.73 10.55
C GLU A 17 15.52 -16.45 9.58
N ASP A 18 14.58 -17.25 10.08
CA ASP A 18 13.61 -18.02 9.30
C ASP A 18 12.28 -17.29 9.02
N HIS A 19 12.15 -16.04 9.48
CA HIS A 19 10.94 -15.25 9.29
C HIS A 19 11.08 -14.21 8.18
N LEU A 20 9.98 -13.98 7.48
CA LEU A 20 9.85 -12.90 6.50
C LEU A 20 9.54 -11.58 7.20
N VAL A 21 10.22 -10.51 6.81
CA VAL A 21 9.97 -9.16 7.35
C VAL A 21 9.11 -8.35 6.39
N ILE A 22 7.93 -7.93 6.85
CA ILE A 22 7.08 -6.96 6.15
C ILE A 22 6.99 -5.71 7.02
N LEU A 23 7.18 -4.53 6.42
CA LEU A 23 7.05 -3.28 7.14
C LEU A 23 5.64 -2.70 6.96
N LEU A 24 5.04 -2.26 8.07
CA LEU A 24 3.76 -1.57 8.09
C LEU A 24 3.95 -0.19 8.73
N ALA A 25 3.54 0.85 8.01
CA ALA A 25 3.66 2.23 8.47
C ALA A 25 2.41 3.06 8.14
N HIS A 26 2.28 4.24 8.74
CA HIS A 26 1.20 5.15 8.35
C HIS A 26 1.51 5.86 7.02
N ASN A 27 2.70 6.45 6.91
CA ASN A 27 3.21 7.09 5.70
C ASN A 27 4.21 6.17 5.00
N GLY A 28 4.32 6.29 3.68
CA GLY A 28 5.40 5.66 2.92
C GLY A 28 6.73 6.36 3.14
N PRO A 29 7.87 5.77 2.74
CA PRO A 29 9.18 6.41 2.89
C PRO A 29 9.33 7.62 1.96
N THR A 30 10.13 8.61 2.37
CA THR A 30 10.61 9.67 1.46
C THR A 30 11.43 9.08 0.31
N GLY A 31 11.46 9.77 -0.83
CA GLY A 31 12.14 9.37 -2.05
C GLY A 31 11.19 8.83 -3.12
N LEU A 32 9.90 8.76 -2.83
CA LEU A 32 8.85 8.20 -3.69
C LEU A 32 7.74 9.22 -4.01
N GLY A 33 8.03 10.53 -3.92
CA GLY A 33 7.07 11.61 -4.09
C GLY A 33 7.53 12.76 -5.00
N SER A 34 8.25 12.48 -6.09
CA SER A 34 8.75 13.51 -7.02
C SER A 34 7.64 14.30 -7.72
N GLU A 35 6.58 13.61 -8.15
CA GLU A 35 5.42 14.16 -8.84
C GLU A 35 4.18 14.10 -7.94
N LEU A 36 3.15 14.93 -8.21
CA LEU A 36 1.97 14.98 -7.34
C LEU A 36 1.25 13.63 -7.20
N ASN A 37 1.27 12.82 -8.27
CA ASN A 37 0.55 11.56 -8.35
C ASN A 37 1.44 10.36 -7.98
N ASP A 38 2.69 10.60 -7.61
CA ASP A 38 3.54 9.55 -7.07
C ASP A 38 3.00 9.04 -5.73
N ILE A 39 3.41 7.84 -5.33
CA ILE A 39 2.83 7.14 -4.18
C ILE A 39 2.96 7.94 -2.86
N CYS A 40 4.03 8.74 -2.71
CA CYS A 40 4.25 9.67 -1.59
C CYS A 40 4.14 11.17 -2.00
N GLY A 41 3.64 11.47 -3.20
CA GLY A 41 3.57 12.83 -3.75
C GLY A 41 2.52 13.72 -3.07
N LYS A 42 2.90 14.89 -2.61
CA LYS A 42 1.99 15.86 -1.98
C LYS A 42 1.11 16.54 -3.03
N ASP A 43 -0.21 16.42 -2.91
CA ASP A 43 -1.19 16.88 -3.89
C ASP A 43 -2.15 17.98 -3.39
N TRP A 44 -1.97 18.46 -2.15
CA TRP A 44 -2.83 19.48 -1.54
C TRP A 44 -2.26 20.90 -1.52
N VAL A 45 -1.04 21.10 -2.02
CA VAL A 45 -0.41 22.43 -2.21
C VAL A 45 0.22 22.51 -3.61
N PHE A 46 0.32 23.72 -4.15
CA PHE A 46 0.76 23.94 -5.52
C PHE A 46 2.22 23.54 -5.76
N GLU A 47 3.08 23.76 -4.77
CA GLU A 47 4.51 23.43 -4.86
C GLU A 47 4.76 21.91 -4.92
N GLY A 48 3.77 21.10 -4.54
CA GLY A 48 3.93 19.65 -4.44
C GLY A 48 5.11 19.23 -3.57
N GLY A 49 5.74 18.11 -3.92
CA GLY A 49 6.91 17.56 -3.25
C GLY A 49 6.63 16.25 -2.52
N ASP A 50 7.65 15.75 -1.83
CA ASP A 50 7.58 14.45 -1.17
C ASP A 50 6.99 14.57 0.25
N PHE A 51 5.96 13.78 0.55
CA PHE A 51 5.34 13.67 1.88
C PHE A 51 5.68 12.36 2.60
N GLY A 52 6.65 11.61 2.10
CA GLY A 52 7.12 10.39 2.73
C GLY A 52 7.84 10.66 4.05
N ASP A 53 7.92 9.62 4.87
CA ASP A 53 8.58 9.57 6.16
C ASP A 53 10.11 9.36 5.98
N PRO A 54 10.94 10.34 6.39
CA PRO A 54 12.39 10.22 6.26
C PRO A 54 13.01 9.20 7.22
N ASP A 55 12.37 8.95 8.38
CA ASP A 55 12.86 7.96 9.34
C ASP A 55 12.67 6.54 8.80
N LEU A 56 11.52 6.28 8.17
CA LEU A 56 11.26 5.01 7.49
C LEU A 56 12.24 4.78 6.34
N ALA A 57 12.46 5.81 5.50
CA ALA A 57 13.43 5.76 4.40
C ALA A 57 14.85 5.45 4.90
N GLN A 58 15.29 6.15 5.95
CA GLN A 58 16.60 5.93 6.56
C GLN A 58 16.74 4.51 7.12
N SER A 59 15.71 4.01 7.82
CA SER A 59 15.75 2.65 8.37
C SER A 59 15.82 1.59 7.27
N ILE A 60 15.01 1.71 6.21
CA ILE A 60 15.04 0.77 5.07
C ILE A 60 16.42 0.80 4.39
N SER A 61 16.97 1.98 4.15
CA SER A 61 18.30 2.13 3.55
C SER A 61 19.37 1.40 4.36
N HIS A 62 19.39 1.57 5.68
CA HIS A 62 20.37 0.89 6.52
C HIS A 62 20.13 -0.62 6.64
N LEU A 63 18.88 -1.08 6.67
CA LEU A 63 18.57 -2.51 6.67
C LEU A 63 19.08 -3.18 5.40
N LYS A 64 18.92 -2.54 4.23
CA LYS A 64 19.47 -3.04 2.96
C LYS A 64 20.98 -3.20 2.97
N GLU A 65 21.70 -2.36 3.72
CA GLU A 65 23.16 -2.41 3.81
C GLU A 65 23.68 -3.47 4.80
N THR A 66 22.88 -3.85 5.79
CA THR A 66 23.37 -4.55 6.99
C THR A 66 22.66 -5.86 7.31
N ALA A 67 21.42 -6.04 6.84
CA ALA A 67 20.63 -7.23 7.13
C ALA A 67 20.96 -8.37 6.15
N ALA A 68 20.92 -9.59 6.66
CA ALA A 68 21.07 -10.80 5.85
C ALA A 68 19.74 -11.27 5.22
N PHE A 69 18.61 -10.64 5.56
CA PHE A 69 17.27 -10.96 5.08
C PHE A 69 16.73 -9.87 4.15
N SER A 70 15.77 -10.23 3.29
CA SER A 70 15.07 -9.33 2.39
C SER A 70 13.77 -8.80 3.00
N ILE A 71 13.37 -7.60 2.57
CA ILE A 71 12.08 -6.97 2.92
C ILE A 71 11.26 -6.94 1.63
N PRO A 72 10.45 -7.95 1.32
CA PRO A 72 9.73 -7.99 0.03
C PRO A 72 8.64 -6.92 -0.08
N LEU A 73 8.13 -6.41 1.05
CA LEU A 73 6.94 -5.58 1.07
C LEU A 73 6.99 -4.52 2.18
N VAL A 74 6.69 -3.28 1.80
CA VAL A 74 6.42 -2.16 2.68
C VAL A 74 5.01 -1.66 2.41
N VAL A 75 4.11 -1.83 3.38
CA VAL A 75 2.71 -1.39 3.29
C VAL A 75 2.52 -0.11 4.09
N PHE A 76 1.89 0.88 3.48
CA PHE A 76 1.53 2.12 4.14
C PHE A 76 0.18 2.66 3.66
N GLY A 77 -0.19 3.83 4.17
CA GLY A 77 -1.42 4.52 3.80
C GLY A 77 -1.21 6.04 3.74
N HIS A 78 -2.12 6.77 4.38
CA HIS A 78 -2.18 8.23 4.44
C HIS A 78 -2.47 8.94 3.11
N MET A 79 -1.71 8.63 2.06
CA MET A 79 -1.81 9.27 0.76
C MET A 79 -2.97 8.66 -0.03
N HIS A 80 -4.13 9.33 -0.06
CA HIS A 80 -5.34 8.75 -0.67
C HIS A 80 -5.19 8.50 -2.19
N LYS A 81 -5.88 7.45 -2.68
CA LYS A 81 -5.90 7.06 -4.10
C LYS A 81 -6.39 8.17 -5.04
N GLU A 82 -7.48 8.84 -4.68
CA GLU A 82 -8.00 9.97 -5.45
C GLU A 82 -7.22 11.23 -5.06
N LEU A 83 -6.66 11.92 -6.06
CA LEU A 83 -5.94 13.16 -5.83
C LEU A 83 -6.91 14.28 -5.49
N ARG A 84 -6.45 15.22 -4.66
CA ARG A 84 -7.24 16.38 -4.25
C ARG A 84 -7.72 17.16 -5.46
N HIS A 85 -8.91 17.76 -5.32
CA HIS A 85 -9.58 18.53 -6.37
C HIS A 85 -9.96 17.72 -7.63
N GLY A 86 -9.93 16.38 -7.57
CA GLY A 86 -10.30 15.53 -8.69
C GLY A 86 -9.24 15.47 -9.79
N ASN A 87 -7.97 15.74 -9.44
CA ASN A 87 -6.86 15.82 -10.39
C ASN A 87 -6.30 14.46 -10.85
N GLY A 88 -7.10 13.39 -10.77
CA GLY A 88 -6.73 12.05 -11.19
C GLY A 88 -6.43 11.08 -10.05
N LEU A 89 -5.67 10.03 -10.35
CA LEU A 89 -5.36 8.94 -9.44
C LEU A 89 -3.88 8.90 -9.10
N ARG A 90 -3.60 8.54 -7.85
CA ARG A 90 -2.27 8.27 -7.30
C ARG A 90 -1.77 6.89 -7.74
N LYS A 91 -0.46 6.77 -7.98
CA LYS A 91 0.21 5.47 -8.08
C LYS A 91 0.08 4.76 -6.74
N MET A 92 -0.55 3.59 -6.72
CA MET A 92 -0.78 2.84 -5.47
C MET A 92 0.31 1.80 -5.18
N ILE A 93 1.21 1.58 -6.14
CA ILE A 93 2.33 0.66 -6.03
C ILE A 93 3.58 1.23 -6.71
N VAL A 94 4.74 0.96 -6.10
CA VAL A 94 6.06 1.13 -6.72
C VAL A 94 6.88 -0.11 -6.43
N VAL A 95 7.55 -0.66 -7.45
CA VAL A 95 8.57 -1.71 -7.27
C VAL A 95 9.93 -1.03 -7.31
N GLY A 96 10.68 -1.11 -6.22
CA GLY A 96 12.02 -0.54 -6.13
C GLY A 96 13.02 -1.34 -6.97
N THR A 97 14.18 -0.74 -7.26
CA THR A 97 15.29 -1.44 -7.95
C THR A 97 15.96 -2.51 -7.09
N ASP A 98 15.55 -2.59 -5.82
CA ASP A 98 15.93 -3.54 -4.80
C ASP A 98 14.87 -4.64 -4.61
N ASP A 99 13.91 -4.74 -5.53
CA ASP A 99 12.77 -5.67 -5.53
C ASP A 99 11.81 -5.51 -4.33
N ILE A 100 11.97 -4.44 -3.54
CA ILE A 100 11.01 -4.09 -2.48
C ILE A 100 9.76 -3.52 -3.14
N ILE A 101 8.60 -4.10 -2.82
CA ILE A 101 7.31 -3.55 -3.24
C ILE A 101 6.82 -2.56 -2.19
N TYR A 102 6.58 -1.33 -2.62
CA TYR A 102 5.94 -0.28 -1.84
C TYR A 102 4.46 -0.22 -2.20
N LEU A 103 3.60 -0.55 -1.23
CA LEU A 103 2.16 -0.66 -1.42
C LEU A 103 1.43 0.38 -0.56
N ASN A 104 0.64 1.22 -1.20
CA ASN A 104 -0.26 2.14 -0.52
C ASN A 104 -1.67 1.55 -0.49
N GLY A 105 -2.21 1.33 0.72
CA GLY A 105 -3.55 0.80 0.95
C GLY A 105 -4.64 1.84 1.19
N ALA A 106 -4.35 3.14 1.02
CA ALA A 106 -5.27 4.23 1.37
C ALA A 106 -6.35 4.49 0.29
N ILE A 107 -7.40 3.67 0.32
CA ILE A 107 -8.60 3.85 -0.51
C ILE A 107 -9.70 4.54 0.30
N VAL A 108 -10.11 5.74 -0.14
CA VAL A 108 -11.15 6.54 0.50
C VAL A 108 -12.13 7.08 -0.56
N PRO A 109 -13.46 6.92 -0.37
CA PRO A 109 -14.12 6.18 0.70
C PRO A 109 -13.94 4.66 0.54
N ARG A 110 -13.64 3.95 1.64
CA ARG A 110 -13.49 2.49 1.66
C ARG A 110 -14.82 1.75 1.56
N VAL A 111 -15.92 2.42 1.87
CA VAL A 111 -17.28 1.89 1.80
C VAL A 111 -18.09 2.82 0.91
N ARG A 112 -18.68 2.26 -0.15
CA ARG A 112 -19.51 2.98 -1.11
C ARG A 112 -20.90 2.35 -1.16
N PRO A 113 -21.99 3.12 -1.32
CA PRO A 113 -23.29 2.53 -1.62
C PRO A 113 -23.22 1.79 -2.98
N ILE A 114 -23.97 0.70 -3.15
CA ILE A 114 -24.03 0.02 -4.46
C ILE A 114 -24.69 0.92 -5.52
N ASN A 115 -25.69 1.71 -5.11
CA ASN A 115 -26.40 2.66 -5.97
C ASN A 115 -26.04 4.10 -5.55
N GLU A 116 -25.16 4.76 -6.31
CA GLU A 116 -24.72 6.13 -6.04
C GLU A 116 -25.81 7.18 -6.31
N THR A 117 -26.92 6.80 -6.98
CA THR A 117 -28.01 7.69 -7.39
C THR A 117 -29.18 7.73 -6.41
N LEU A 118 -29.21 6.89 -5.38
CA LEU A 118 -30.29 6.84 -4.40
C LEU A 118 -29.90 7.59 -3.11
N PRO A 119 -30.83 8.35 -2.50
CA PRO A 119 -30.56 9.03 -1.24
C PRO A 119 -30.25 8.01 -0.13
N PRO A 120 -29.42 8.37 0.88
CA PRO A 120 -28.88 7.48 1.91
C PRO A 120 -29.92 6.85 2.88
N ALA A 121 -31.21 6.94 2.57
CA ALA A 121 -32.32 6.52 3.42
C ALA A 121 -33.05 5.23 2.97
N SER A 122 -32.68 4.59 1.85
CA SER A 122 -33.15 3.24 1.52
C SER A 122 -32.33 2.19 2.27
N VAL A 123 -32.86 1.75 3.41
CA VAL A 123 -32.23 0.81 4.38
C VAL A 123 -32.03 -0.63 3.81
N SER A 124 -32.10 -0.82 2.49
CA SER A 124 -31.90 -2.10 1.80
C SER A 124 -30.79 -2.11 0.75
N ASP A 125 -30.18 -0.96 0.44
CA ASP A 125 -29.18 -0.87 -0.63
C ASP A 125 -27.80 -1.21 -0.06
N GLY A 126 -27.28 -2.39 -0.41
CA GLY A 126 -26.01 -2.87 0.11
C GLY A 126 -24.82 -1.94 -0.19
N THR A 127 -23.65 -2.32 0.35
CA THR A 127 -22.42 -1.53 0.20
C THR A 127 -21.38 -2.28 -0.61
N LYS A 128 -20.56 -1.58 -1.40
CA LYS A 128 -19.25 -2.07 -1.86
C LYS A 128 -18.18 -1.67 -0.85
N ARG A 129 -17.28 -2.59 -0.50
CA ARG A 129 -16.20 -2.38 0.48
C ARG A 129 -14.85 -2.74 -0.12
N ALA A 130 -13.89 -1.81 -0.05
CA ALA A 130 -12.55 -2.01 -0.61
C ALA A 130 -11.64 -2.80 0.33
N PHE A 131 -10.90 -3.73 -0.25
CA PHE A 131 -9.81 -4.47 0.34
C PHE A 131 -8.61 -4.41 -0.60
N THR A 132 -7.41 -4.40 -0.04
CA THR A 132 -6.18 -4.66 -0.78
C THR A 132 -5.71 -6.04 -0.36
N LEU A 133 -5.65 -6.97 -1.31
CA LEU A 133 -5.19 -8.32 -1.10
C LEU A 133 -3.74 -8.44 -1.57
N VAL A 134 -2.92 -9.08 -0.75
CA VAL A 134 -1.54 -9.42 -1.09
C VAL A 134 -1.42 -10.93 -0.97
N GLU A 135 -1.07 -11.58 -2.07
CA GLU A 135 -0.79 -13.00 -2.15
C GLU A 135 0.73 -13.16 -2.18
N MET A 136 1.25 -14.02 -1.29
CA MET A 136 2.69 -14.22 -1.11
C MET A 136 3.00 -15.71 -0.99
N SER A 137 4.07 -16.14 -1.64
CA SER A 137 4.63 -17.48 -1.51
C SER A 137 6.16 -17.42 -1.56
N ASN A 138 6.83 -18.38 -0.90
CA ASN A 138 8.29 -18.50 -0.90
C ASN A 138 9.05 -17.20 -0.56
N GLY A 139 8.50 -16.38 0.33
CA GLY A 139 9.11 -15.10 0.73
C GLY A 139 8.97 -13.96 -0.29
N GLN A 140 8.21 -14.15 -1.37
CA GLN A 140 7.99 -13.16 -2.41
C GLN A 140 6.51 -12.81 -2.52
N VAL A 141 6.22 -11.64 -3.09
CA VAL A 141 4.85 -11.23 -3.44
C VAL A 141 4.52 -11.79 -4.81
N ASP A 142 3.43 -12.55 -4.90
CA ASP A 142 2.97 -13.15 -6.15
C ASP A 142 1.96 -12.25 -6.86
N LYS A 143 1.02 -11.69 -6.11
CA LYS A 143 -0.04 -10.82 -6.65
C LYS A 143 -0.48 -9.80 -5.61
N ILE A 144 -0.80 -8.60 -6.09
CA ILE A 144 -1.51 -7.58 -5.31
C ILE A 144 -2.74 -7.18 -6.09
N SER A 145 -3.90 -7.18 -5.44
CA SER A 145 -5.15 -6.68 -6.02
C SER A 145 -5.88 -5.71 -5.11
N GLU A 146 -6.56 -4.75 -5.73
CA GLU A 146 -7.63 -3.97 -5.11
C GLU A 146 -8.97 -4.66 -5.41
N SER A 147 -9.59 -5.21 -4.38
CA SER A 147 -10.83 -5.99 -4.48
C SER A 147 -11.97 -5.26 -3.78
N TRP A 148 -13.08 -5.08 -4.47
CA TRP A 148 -14.31 -4.51 -3.91
C TRP A 148 -15.33 -5.62 -3.69
N VAL A 149 -15.78 -5.78 -2.44
CA VAL A 149 -16.76 -6.79 -2.04
C VAL A 149 -18.12 -6.12 -1.86
N SER A 150 -19.13 -6.60 -2.60
CA SER A 150 -20.53 -6.25 -2.37
C SER A 150 -21.05 -6.95 -1.12
N VAL A 151 -21.81 -6.22 -0.30
CA VAL A 151 -22.44 -6.71 0.93
C VAL A 151 -23.90 -6.28 0.92
N VAL A 152 -24.81 -7.23 0.69
CA VAL A 152 -26.27 -7.03 0.65
C VAL A 152 -26.90 -7.98 1.66
N GLY A 153 -27.37 -7.46 2.80
CA GLY A 153 -27.83 -8.29 3.91
C GLY A 153 -26.76 -9.32 4.35
N ASN A 154 -27.06 -10.61 4.15
CA ASN A 154 -26.14 -11.71 4.46
C ASN A 154 -25.30 -12.20 3.27
N GLU A 155 -25.52 -11.67 2.08
CA GLU A 155 -24.78 -12.04 0.88
C GLU A 155 -23.50 -11.22 0.77
N ARG A 156 -22.41 -11.88 0.38
CA ARG A 156 -21.11 -11.27 0.10
C ARG A 156 -20.57 -11.84 -1.20
N ALA A 157 -20.24 -10.97 -2.14
CA ALA A 157 -19.69 -11.36 -3.42
C ALA A 157 -18.64 -10.36 -3.90
N LEU A 158 -17.59 -10.86 -4.55
CA LEU A 158 -16.62 -10.01 -5.24
C LEU A 158 -17.34 -9.24 -6.35
N ALA A 159 -17.30 -7.92 -6.28
CA ALA A 159 -17.94 -7.04 -7.26
C ALA A 159 -16.95 -6.58 -8.33
N GLU A 160 -15.74 -6.18 -7.91
CA GLU A 160 -14.69 -5.70 -8.79
C GLU A 160 -13.33 -6.16 -8.25
N GLU A 161 -12.39 -6.45 -9.13
CA GLU A 161 -10.99 -6.70 -8.79
C GLU A 161 -10.09 -5.99 -9.80
N HIS A 162 -9.10 -5.27 -9.28
CA HIS A 162 -8.07 -4.61 -10.08
C HIS A 162 -6.71 -5.14 -9.64
N THR A 163 -6.04 -5.90 -10.51
CA THR A 163 -4.67 -6.35 -10.26
C THR A 163 -3.72 -5.15 -10.32
N LEU A 164 -3.03 -4.87 -9.22
CA LEU A 164 -2.01 -3.82 -9.08
C LEU A 164 -0.62 -4.36 -9.39
N PHE A 165 -0.38 -5.64 -9.10
CA PHE A 165 0.87 -6.35 -9.34
C PHE A 165 0.59 -7.83 -9.55
N GLU A 166 1.33 -8.44 -10.46
CA GLU A 166 1.36 -9.89 -10.63
C GLU A 166 2.79 -10.25 -11.05
N SER A 167 3.41 -11.16 -10.31
CA SER A 167 4.70 -11.71 -10.66
C SER A 167 4.53 -12.52 -11.95
N ASN A 168 5.39 -12.28 -12.93
CA ASN A 168 5.44 -13.15 -14.12
C ASN A 168 5.98 -14.49 -13.66
N GLY A 169 5.11 -15.42 -13.28
CA GLY A 169 5.48 -16.70 -12.69
C GLY A 169 6.56 -17.42 -13.48
N GLN A 170 7.82 -17.27 -13.07
CA GLN A 170 8.82 -18.28 -13.33
C GLN A 170 8.62 -19.34 -12.25
N SER A 171 7.74 -20.29 -12.55
CA SER A 171 7.83 -21.62 -11.92
C SER A 171 9.27 -22.08 -12.12
N SER A 172 10.03 -22.06 -11.04
CA SER A 172 11.30 -22.77 -10.96
C SER A 172 10.96 -24.25 -11.11
N LEU A 173 11.20 -24.80 -12.30
CA LEU A 173 11.30 -26.24 -12.51
C LEU A 173 12.57 -26.78 -11.87
#